data_AF-A0AA38MEZ5-F1
#
_entry.id   AF-A0AA38MEZ5-F1
#
_cell.length_a   1.000
_cell.length_b   1.000
_cell.length_c   1.000
_cell.angle_alpha   90.00
_cell.angle_beta   90.00
_cell.angle_gamma   90.00
#
_symmetry.space_group_name_H-M   'P 1'
#
loop_
_entity.id
_entity.type
_entity.pdbx_description
1 polymer ?
#
loop_
_entity_poly.entity_id
_entity_poly.type
_entity_poly.pdbx_seq_one_letter_code
_entity_poly.pdbx_strand_id
1 'polypeptide(L)'
;MAYSQQGDKVFCFVCGNPAVKKRIYCSDCSVWSHLSCADKKKCCEQNVQTSDNDTLPNQENLVQTINSLSAIVNDMKKVIEELVTENKKLREEIEHVKSGKQQTGESGPEVEEAAVEEAVERIHRSHNVIIRGVPEYQGEAAQQKQADEEIVMNLIKSAIPSDLGQSVLNLTRLGKLIPNRCRIIKVEFNNPNIVKKLIRHRFGNNIFFNTDLTRLQQNRAFAVRKEFKRRRDNGENNIRLRYYNGMPKIVETKNE
;
A
#
# COMPACT_ATOMS: atom_id res chain seq x y z
N MET A 1 21.03 -36.84 22.02
CA MET A 1 22.38 -36.65 21.46
C MET A 1 22.24 -35.97 20.12
N ALA A 2 22.65 -34.72 19.98
CA ALA A 2 22.58 -33.97 18.73
C ALA A 2 23.75 -34.38 17.82
N TYR A 3 23.47 -34.84 16.61
CA TYR A 3 24.51 -35.17 15.62
C TYR A 3 25.18 -33.88 15.14
N SER A 4 26.50 -33.73 15.40
CA SER A 4 27.28 -32.60 14.91
C SER A 4 27.52 -32.75 13.41
N GLN A 5 26.96 -31.85 12.61
CA GLN A 5 27.30 -31.70 11.19
C GLN A 5 28.71 -31.11 11.07
N GLN A 6 29.74 -31.96 11.09
CA GLN A 6 31.10 -31.57 10.71
C GLN A 6 31.26 -31.78 9.20
N GLY A 7 30.89 -30.76 8.42
CA GLY A 7 30.88 -30.77 6.96
C GLY A 7 29.67 -31.50 6.36
N ASP A 8 29.37 -31.25 5.08
CA ASP A 8 28.21 -31.78 4.31
C ASP A 8 28.09 -33.32 4.22
N LYS A 9 28.89 -34.06 4.98
CA LYS A 9 28.91 -35.51 4.97
C LYS A 9 27.95 -36.04 6.03
N VAL A 10 26.85 -36.59 5.56
CA VAL A 10 25.91 -37.39 6.38
C VAL A 10 26.52 -38.78 6.58
N PHE A 11 26.59 -39.26 7.82
CA PHE A 11 27.10 -40.59 8.15
C PHE A 11 25.95 -41.55 8.46
N CYS A 12 26.11 -42.81 8.06
CA CYS A 12 25.15 -43.87 8.34
C CYS A 12 25.18 -44.21 9.83
N PHE A 13 24.02 -44.11 10.49
CA PHE A 13 23.87 -44.41 11.90
C PHE A 13 24.27 -45.85 12.27
N VAL A 14 24.07 -46.80 11.34
CA VAL A 14 24.28 -48.22 11.60
C VAL A 14 25.76 -48.62 11.53
N CYS A 15 26.49 -48.14 10.52
CA CYS A 15 27.87 -48.59 10.26
C CYS A 15 28.93 -47.49 10.46
N GLY A 16 28.53 -46.26 10.75
CA GLY A 16 29.44 -45.12 10.97
C GLY A 16 30.13 -44.58 9.71
N ASN A 17 29.92 -45.19 8.54
CA ASN A 17 30.52 -44.76 7.27
C ASN A 17 29.70 -43.67 6.55
N PRO A 18 30.31 -42.81 5.71
CA PRO A 18 29.59 -41.79 4.94
C PRO A 18 28.44 -42.37 4.09
N ALA A 19 27.24 -41.83 4.25
CA ALA A 19 26.02 -42.18 3.52
C ALA A 19 25.85 -41.31 2.26
N VAL A 20 26.79 -41.45 1.33
CA VAL A 20 26.91 -40.56 0.15
C VAL A 20 25.87 -40.86 -0.94
N LYS A 21 25.39 -42.12 -1.05
CA LYS A 21 24.42 -42.56 -2.06
C LYS A 21 23.40 -43.53 -1.45
N LYS A 22 22.15 -43.48 -1.93
CA LYS A 22 21.01 -44.34 -1.51
C LYS A 22 20.85 -44.39 0.02
N ARG A 23 20.41 -43.27 0.59
CA ARG A 23 20.15 -43.11 2.02
C ARG A 23 18.66 -43.03 2.31
N ILE A 24 18.25 -43.53 3.47
CA ILE A 24 16.91 -43.39 4.02
C ILE A 24 16.99 -42.57 5.30
N TYR A 25 16.01 -41.69 5.51
CA TYR A 25 15.86 -40.92 6.74
C TYR A 25 14.71 -41.52 7.54
N CYS A 26 14.98 -41.84 8.80
CA CYS A 26 13.93 -42.22 9.75
C CYS A 26 13.44 -40.94 10.44
N SER A 27 12.18 -40.56 10.24
CA SER A 27 11.57 -39.39 10.89
C SER A 27 11.57 -39.49 12.41
N ASP A 28 11.31 -40.70 12.94
CA ASP A 28 11.06 -40.90 14.36
C ASP A 28 12.35 -40.79 15.17
N CYS A 29 13.43 -41.36 14.64
CA CYS A 29 14.75 -41.28 15.26
C CYS A 29 15.59 -40.12 14.74
N SER A 30 15.13 -39.42 13.69
CA SER A 30 15.86 -38.36 13.00
C SER A 30 17.28 -38.76 12.53
N VAL A 31 17.48 -40.03 12.15
CA VAL A 31 18.77 -40.57 11.73
C VAL A 31 18.77 -40.98 10.26
N TRP A 32 19.95 -40.87 9.64
CA TRP A 32 20.19 -41.32 8.27
C TRP A 32 20.92 -42.65 8.26
N SER A 33 20.50 -43.56 7.38
CA SER A 33 21.14 -44.88 7.19
C SER A 33 21.31 -45.17 5.70
N HIS A 34 22.30 -45.99 5.35
CA HIS A 34 22.33 -46.59 4.00
C HIS A 34 21.09 -47.47 3.82
N LEU A 35 20.55 -47.51 2.60
CA LEU A 35 19.43 -48.38 2.26
C LEU A 35 19.73 -49.86 2.61
N SER A 36 20.96 -50.32 2.35
CA SER A 36 21.42 -51.69 2.69
C SER A 36 21.70 -51.92 4.18
N CYS A 37 21.77 -50.86 4.98
CA CYS A 37 21.96 -50.95 6.42
C CYS A 37 20.64 -50.83 7.19
N ALA A 38 19.56 -50.37 6.56
CA ALA A 38 18.26 -50.20 7.18
C ALA A 38 17.72 -51.53 7.74
N ASP A 39 17.92 -52.64 7.02
CA ASP A 39 17.43 -53.96 7.44
C ASP A 39 18.24 -54.58 8.58
N LYS A 40 19.51 -54.16 8.76
CA LYS A 40 20.43 -54.81 9.71
C LYS A 40 20.29 -54.32 11.14
N LYS A 41 19.64 -53.18 11.35
CA LYS A 41 19.41 -52.64 12.68
C LYS A 41 17.99 -52.09 12.76
N LYS A 42 17.22 -52.80 13.55
CA LYS A 42 15.88 -52.51 14.07
C LYS A 42 15.85 -51.11 14.72
N CYS A 43 15.86 -50.06 13.89
CA CYS A 43 15.97 -48.67 14.37
C CYS A 43 14.72 -48.24 15.15
N CYS A 44 13.55 -48.77 14.77
CA CYS A 44 12.27 -48.57 15.46
C CYS A 44 11.47 -49.88 15.37
N GLU A 45 11.77 -50.87 16.21
CA GLU A 45 11.13 -52.18 16.06
C GLU A 45 9.80 -52.38 16.76
N GLN A 46 9.16 -51.29 17.16
CA GLN A 46 7.78 -51.36 17.60
C GLN A 46 6.93 -50.73 16.51
N ASN A 47 6.33 -51.59 15.68
CA ASN A 47 5.42 -51.31 14.57
C ASN A 47 6.01 -51.19 13.15
N VAL A 48 6.89 -52.11 12.75
CA VAL A 48 6.87 -52.53 11.33
C VAL A 48 5.77 -53.58 11.21
N GLN A 49 4.52 -53.12 11.07
CA GLN A 49 3.49 -53.98 10.47
C GLN A 49 3.94 -54.21 9.03
N THR A 50 4.37 -55.43 8.73
CA THR A 50 4.46 -55.93 7.35
C THR A 50 3.04 -55.92 6.79
N SER A 51 2.65 -54.80 6.17
CA SER A 51 1.39 -54.70 5.47
C SER A 51 1.54 -55.40 4.12
N ASP A 52 1.48 -56.74 4.13
CA ASP A 52 1.22 -57.55 2.92
C ASP A 52 -0.24 -57.42 2.45
N ASN A 53 -0.90 -56.32 2.77
CA ASN A 53 -2.14 -55.88 2.17
C ASN A 53 -1.86 -54.57 1.42
N ASP A 54 -1.25 -54.71 0.25
CA ASP A 54 -1.35 -53.75 -0.86
C ASP A 54 -2.82 -53.68 -1.33
N THR A 55 -3.73 -53.26 -0.46
CA THR A 55 -4.97 -52.64 -0.90
C THR A 55 -4.56 -51.29 -1.47
N LEU A 56 -4.46 -51.26 -2.80
CA LEU A 56 -4.37 -50.07 -3.64
C LEU A 56 -5.08 -48.89 -2.94
N PRO A 57 -4.41 -47.73 -2.75
CA PRO A 57 -4.99 -46.60 -2.05
C PRO A 57 -6.38 -46.32 -2.61
N ASN A 58 -7.35 -46.33 -1.69
CA ASN A 58 -8.79 -46.16 -1.87
C ASN A 58 -9.16 -45.38 -3.15
N GLN A 59 -9.43 -46.08 -4.25
CA GLN A 59 -9.64 -45.50 -5.58
C GLN A 59 -10.73 -44.41 -5.59
N GLU A 60 -11.72 -44.53 -4.69
CA GLU A 60 -12.80 -43.56 -4.54
C GLU A 60 -12.30 -42.17 -4.11
N ASN A 61 -11.33 -42.11 -3.18
CA ASN A 61 -10.76 -40.83 -2.72
C ASN A 61 -9.96 -40.13 -3.84
N LEU A 62 -9.28 -40.90 -4.68
CA LEU A 62 -8.55 -40.36 -5.82
C LEU A 62 -9.52 -39.79 -6.86
N VAL A 63 -10.60 -40.50 -7.17
CA VAL A 63 -11.64 -40.03 -8.11
C VAL A 63 -12.30 -38.75 -7.59
N GLN A 64 -12.63 -38.67 -6.29
CA GLN A 64 -13.17 -37.44 -5.71
C GLN A 64 -12.20 -36.26 -5.81
N THR A 65 -10.91 -36.49 -5.57
CA THR A 65 -9.87 -35.46 -5.68
C THR A 65 -9.74 -34.97 -7.12
N ILE A 66 -9.74 -35.88 -8.10
CA ILE A 66 -9.68 -35.55 -9.53
C ILE A 66 -10.90 -34.73 -9.95
N ASN A 67 -12.10 -35.11 -9.48
CA ASN A 67 -13.32 -34.37 -9.80
C ASN A 67 -13.32 -32.96 -9.19
N SER A 68 -12.86 -32.82 -7.95
CA SER A 68 -12.72 -31.52 -7.28
C SER A 68 -11.71 -30.62 -8.01
N LEU A 69 -10.54 -31.15 -8.36
CA LEU A 69 -9.53 -30.40 -9.13
C LEU A 69 -10.04 -30.02 -10.53
N SER A 70 -10.77 -30.91 -11.19
CA SER A 70 -11.40 -30.62 -12.48
C SER A 70 -12.40 -29.47 -12.39
N ALA A 71 -13.22 -29.42 -11.33
CA ALA A 71 -14.13 -28.31 -11.08
C ALA A 71 -13.39 -26.99 -10.88
N ILE A 72 -12.33 -26.98 -10.06
CA ILE A 72 -11.49 -25.79 -9.82
C ILE A 72 -10.86 -25.29 -11.13
N VAL A 73 -10.33 -26.20 -11.96
CA VAL A 73 -9.73 -25.85 -13.25
C VAL A 73 -10.76 -25.21 -14.19
N ASN A 74 -11.99 -25.70 -14.19
CA ASN A 74 -13.07 -25.12 -15.01
C ASN A 74 -13.48 -23.73 -14.51
N ASP A 75 -13.57 -23.53 -13.21
CA ASP A 75 -13.85 -22.21 -12.63
C ASP A 75 -12.73 -21.20 -12.96
N MET A 76 -11.46 -21.62 -12.84
CA MET A 76 -10.32 -20.79 -13.22
C MET A 76 -10.34 -20.41 -14.72
N LYS A 77 -10.71 -21.34 -15.61
CA LYS A 77 -10.85 -21.04 -17.05
C LYS A 77 -11.90 -19.97 -17.30
N LYS A 78 -13.04 -20.06 -16.62
CA LYS A 78 -14.12 -19.07 -16.74
C LYS A 78 -13.65 -17.67 -16.32
N VAL A 79 -12.94 -17.56 -15.20
CA VAL A 79 -12.37 -16.27 -14.74
C VAL A 79 -11.36 -15.72 -15.75
N ILE A 80 -10.54 -16.57 -16.37
CA ILE A 80 -9.60 -16.15 -17.41
C ILE A 80 -10.33 -15.60 -18.64
N GLU A 81 -11.41 -16.26 -19.09
CA GLU A 81 -12.23 -15.81 -20.22
C GLU A 81 -12.91 -14.46 -19.94
N GLU A 82 -13.44 -14.27 -18.73
CA GLU A 82 -14.01 -12.99 -18.29
C GLU A 82 -12.95 -11.87 -18.31
N LEU A 83 -11.76 -12.13 -17.76
CA LEU A 83 -10.65 -11.16 -17.75
C LEU A 83 -10.13 -10.83 -19.15
N VAL A 84 -10.06 -11.81 -20.06
CA VAL A 84 -9.66 -11.58 -21.45
C VAL A 84 -10.69 -10.70 -22.17
N THR A 85 -11.98 -10.95 -21.92
CA THR A 85 -13.07 -10.16 -22.49
C THR A 85 -13.05 -8.71 -22.00
N GLU A 86 -12.83 -8.51 -20.70
CA GLU A 86 -12.73 -7.17 -20.11
C GLU A 86 -11.48 -6.43 -20.60
N ASN A 87 -10.33 -7.10 -20.69
CA ASN A 87 -9.12 -6.53 -21.28
C ASN A 87 -9.32 -6.10 -22.73
N LYS A 88 -10.08 -6.87 -23.52
CA LYS A 88 -10.40 -6.50 -24.89
C LYS A 88 -11.23 -5.21 -24.94
N LYS A 89 -12.28 -5.10 -24.12
CA LYS A 89 -13.12 -3.90 -24.02
C LYS A 89 -12.31 -2.67 -23.62
N LEU A 90 -11.46 -2.79 -22.60
CA LEU A 90 -10.59 -1.69 -22.15
C LEU A 90 -9.62 -1.23 -23.24
N ARG A 91 -9.07 -2.16 -24.04
CA ARG A 91 -8.21 -1.82 -25.18
C ARG A 91 -8.98 -1.06 -26.27
N GLU A 92 -10.21 -1.47 -26.57
CA GLU A 92 -11.08 -0.77 -27.53
C GLU A 92 -11.43 0.65 -27.04
N GLU A 93 -11.74 0.83 -25.76
CA GLU A 93 -11.98 2.15 -25.16
C GLU A 93 -10.76 3.05 -25.23
N ILE A 94 -9.56 2.52 -24.96
CA ILE A 94 -8.30 3.26 -25.07
C ILE A 94 -8.08 3.75 -26.50
N GLU A 95 -8.30 2.90 -27.50
CA GLU A 95 -8.15 3.28 -28.92
C GLU A 95 -9.19 4.33 -29.36
N HIS A 96 -10.42 4.24 -28.85
CA HIS A 96 -11.44 5.27 -29.09
C HIS A 96 -11.03 6.63 -28.47
N VAL A 97 -10.48 6.63 -27.25
CA VAL A 97 -9.97 7.85 -26.61
C VAL A 97 -8.78 8.44 -27.34
N LYS A 98 -7.85 7.61 -27.84
CA LYS A 98 -6.69 8.07 -28.63
C LYS A 98 -7.11 8.67 -29.97
N SER A 99 -8.01 8.02 -30.70
CA SER A 99 -8.49 8.51 -32.01
C SER A 99 -9.33 9.79 -31.87
N GLY A 100 -10.13 9.92 -30.80
CA GLY A 100 -10.89 11.14 -30.50
C GLY A 100 -10.04 12.38 -30.21
N LYS A 101 -8.77 12.23 -29.80
CA LYS A 101 -7.86 13.36 -29.54
C LYS A 101 -7.32 14.05 -30.79
N GLN A 102 -7.43 13.45 -31.98
CA GLN A 102 -6.89 14.04 -33.21
C GLN A 102 -7.70 15.22 -33.76
N GLN A 103 -8.89 15.52 -33.23
CA GLN A 103 -9.76 16.60 -33.75
C GLN A 103 -9.81 17.86 -32.86
N THR A 104 -9.15 17.86 -31.70
CA THR A 104 -9.09 19.04 -30.82
C THR A 104 -7.65 19.46 -30.60
N GLY A 105 -7.15 20.33 -31.48
CA GLY A 105 -6.01 21.24 -31.27
C GLY A 105 -4.70 20.62 -30.77
N GLU A 106 -3.65 20.70 -31.59
CA GLU A 106 -2.26 20.35 -31.31
C GLU A 106 -1.79 20.76 -29.90
N SER A 107 -2.00 19.90 -28.90
CA SER A 107 -1.21 19.91 -27.67
C SER A 107 0.05 19.11 -27.98
N GLY A 108 1.13 19.83 -28.27
CA GLY A 108 2.43 19.21 -28.57
C GLY A 108 2.91 18.27 -27.45
N PRO A 109 3.88 17.38 -27.73
CA PRO A 109 4.37 16.37 -26.78
C PRO A 109 4.77 16.94 -25.41
N GLU A 110 5.24 18.19 -25.34
CA GLU A 110 5.56 18.90 -24.10
C GLU A 110 4.35 19.09 -23.17
N VAL A 111 3.14 19.28 -23.72
CA VAL A 111 1.92 19.47 -22.94
C VAL A 111 1.46 18.14 -22.31
N GLU A 112 1.65 17.03 -23.03
CA GLU A 112 1.34 15.70 -22.49
C GLU A 112 2.31 15.30 -21.37
N GLU A 113 3.60 15.58 -21.54
CA GLU A 113 4.62 15.32 -20.52
C GLU A 113 4.34 16.11 -19.23
N ALA A 114 4.06 17.41 -19.34
CA ALA A 114 3.71 18.26 -18.20
C ALA A 114 2.44 17.77 -17.47
N ALA A 115 1.46 17.21 -18.20
CA ALA A 115 0.27 16.64 -17.59
C ALA A 115 0.55 15.34 -16.81
N VAL A 116 1.46 14.50 -17.33
CA VAL A 116 1.90 13.27 -16.66
C VAL A 116 2.70 13.60 -15.40
N GLU A 117 3.66 14.53 -15.49
CA GLU A 117 4.45 14.99 -14.33
C GLU A 117 3.55 15.52 -13.22
N GLU A 118 2.59 16.37 -13.56
CA GLU A 118 1.60 16.89 -12.61
C GLU A 118 0.75 15.77 -11.99
N ALA A 119 0.37 14.74 -12.75
CA ALA A 119 -0.39 13.61 -12.22
C ALA A 119 0.43 12.80 -11.21
N VAL A 120 1.70 12.53 -11.52
CA VAL A 120 2.63 11.86 -10.61
C VAL A 120 2.85 12.68 -9.34
N GLU A 121 3.07 14.00 -9.47
CA GLU A 121 3.23 14.89 -8.32
C GLU A 121 1.98 14.89 -7.43
N ARG A 122 0.78 14.88 -8.01
CA ARG A 122 -0.48 14.77 -7.25
C ARG A 122 -0.60 13.46 -6.49
N ILE A 123 -0.21 12.34 -7.09
CA ILE A 123 -0.23 11.03 -6.42
C ILE A 123 0.72 11.07 -5.22
N HIS A 124 1.94 11.57 -5.41
CA HIS A 124 2.89 11.71 -4.31
C HIS A 124 2.38 12.64 -3.21
N ARG A 125 1.88 13.84 -3.56
CA ARG A 125 1.33 14.80 -2.59
C ARG A 125 0.02 14.36 -1.92
N SER A 126 -0.71 13.40 -2.48
CA SER A 126 -1.93 12.87 -1.85
C SER A 126 -1.68 12.16 -0.51
N HIS A 127 -0.42 11.79 -0.26
CA HIS A 127 0.07 11.21 1.00
C HIS A 127 0.46 12.27 2.03
N ASN A 128 0.42 13.56 1.66
CA ASN A 128 0.90 14.65 2.50
C ASN A 128 -0.26 15.46 3.08
N VAL A 129 -0.11 15.89 4.32
CA VAL A 129 -0.96 16.89 4.97
C VAL A 129 -0.14 18.09 5.40
N ILE A 130 -0.74 19.26 5.24
CA ILE A 130 -0.18 20.55 5.61
C ILE A 130 -0.91 21.07 6.84
N ILE A 131 -0.22 21.08 7.98
CA ILE A 131 -0.74 21.53 9.26
C ILE A 131 -0.27 22.97 9.51
N ARG A 132 -1.22 23.86 9.80
CA ARG A 132 -0.96 25.26 10.15
C ARG A 132 -1.41 25.55 11.57
N GLY A 133 -0.74 26.52 12.21
CA GLY A 133 -1.11 27.01 13.53
C GLY A 133 -0.54 26.22 14.70
N VAL A 134 0.40 25.31 14.45
CA VAL A 134 1.13 24.61 15.52
C VAL A 134 2.23 25.55 16.05
N PRO A 135 2.19 25.91 17.35
CA PRO A 135 3.18 26.79 17.97
C PRO A 135 4.62 26.32 17.71
N GLU A 136 5.55 27.26 17.57
CA GLU A 136 6.98 26.93 17.51
C GLU A 136 7.46 26.50 18.89
N TYR A 137 8.23 25.42 18.92
CA TYR A 137 8.93 24.98 20.13
C TYR A 137 9.95 26.05 20.55
N GLN A 138 9.93 26.41 21.84
CA GLN A 138 10.78 27.48 22.42
C GLN A 138 12.06 26.95 23.09
N GLY A 139 12.27 25.63 23.13
CA GLY A 139 13.45 25.02 23.73
C GLY A 139 14.60 24.83 22.74
N GLU A 140 15.45 23.85 23.01
CA GLU A 140 16.61 23.55 22.17
C GLU A 140 16.19 23.03 20.79
N ALA A 141 16.88 23.48 19.74
CA ALA A 141 16.60 23.08 18.36
C ALA A 141 16.65 21.56 18.13
N ALA A 142 17.49 20.84 18.88
CA ALA A 142 17.60 19.38 18.81
C ALA A 142 16.29 18.67 19.25
N GLN A 143 15.54 19.27 20.16
CA GLN A 143 14.29 18.71 20.71
C GLN A 143 13.05 19.12 19.92
N GLN A 144 13.18 20.08 19.00
CA GLN A 144 12.05 20.58 18.21
C GLN A 144 11.32 19.46 17.46
N LYS A 145 12.06 18.56 16.81
CA LYS A 145 11.46 17.49 16.03
C LYS A 145 10.60 16.56 16.89
N GLN A 146 11.10 16.18 18.06
CA GLN A 146 10.38 15.30 18.99
C GLN A 146 9.13 15.99 19.56
N ALA A 147 9.23 17.27 19.92
CA ALA A 147 8.08 18.05 20.40
C ALA A 147 7.00 18.19 19.30
N ASP A 148 7.41 18.45 18.06
CA ASP A 148 6.48 18.54 16.93
C ASP A 148 5.80 17.20 16.64
N GLU A 149 6.55 16.10 16.68
CA GLU A 149 6.02 14.74 16.54
C GLU A 149 4.99 14.42 17.62
N GLU A 150 5.28 14.72 18.89
CA GLU A 150 4.34 14.48 19.98
C GLU A 150 3.03 15.25 19.79
N ILE A 151 3.11 16.55 19.48
CA ILE A 151 1.94 17.41 19.26
C ILE A 151 1.12 16.89 18.06
N VAL A 152 1.77 16.62 16.94
CA VAL A 152 1.10 16.15 15.71
C VAL A 152 0.46 14.78 15.93
N MET A 153 1.15 13.87 16.62
CA MET A 153 0.58 12.55 16.94
C MET A 153 -0.62 12.65 17.86
N ASN A 154 -0.62 13.56 18.84
CA ASN A 154 -1.78 13.81 19.70
C ASN A 154 -2.96 14.39 18.92
N LEU A 155 -2.72 15.29 17.95
CA LEU A 155 -3.76 15.79 17.04
C LEU A 155 -4.33 14.68 16.15
N ILE A 156 -3.48 13.80 15.61
CA ILE A 156 -3.94 12.68 14.78
C ILE A 156 -4.75 11.69 15.63
N LYS A 157 -4.30 11.40 16.85
CA LYS A 157 -5.02 10.55 17.84
C LYS A 157 -6.42 11.05 18.14
N SER A 158 -6.60 12.35 18.31
CA SER A 158 -7.93 12.90 18.59
C SER A 158 -8.87 12.83 17.38
N ALA A 159 -8.33 12.89 16.16
CA ALA A 159 -9.14 12.86 14.94
C ALA A 159 -9.51 11.45 14.47
N ILE A 160 -8.57 10.50 14.54
CA ILE A 160 -8.70 9.14 13.98
C ILE A 160 -8.00 8.07 14.85
N PRO A 161 -8.56 7.73 16.03
CA PRO A 161 -7.92 6.81 16.98
C PRO A 161 -7.59 5.41 16.40
N SER A 162 -8.45 4.90 15.51
CA SER A 162 -8.34 3.53 14.95
C SER A 162 -7.19 3.36 13.96
N ASP A 163 -6.71 4.44 13.37
CA ASP A 163 -5.80 4.39 12.21
C ASP A 163 -4.34 4.65 12.60
N LEU A 164 -4.04 4.77 13.89
CA LEU A 164 -2.69 5.11 14.38
C LEU A 164 -1.62 4.07 14.11
N GLY A 165 -2.02 2.82 13.87
CA GLY A 165 -1.08 1.76 13.51
C GLY A 165 -0.40 1.97 12.15
N GLN A 166 -0.84 2.96 11.35
CA GLN A 166 -0.25 3.27 10.06
C GLN A 166 0.61 4.54 10.12
N SER A 167 1.90 4.30 9.90
CA SER A 167 3.05 5.12 10.27
C SER A 167 3.11 6.43 9.49
N VAL A 168 3.11 7.55 10.23
CA VAL A 168 3.70 8.81 9.76
C VAL A 168 5.13 8.48 9.27
N LEU A 169 5.41 8.73 8.00
CA LEU A 169 6.69 8.43 7.37
C LEU A 169 7.71 9.54 7.68
N ASN A 170 7.26 10.78 7.57
CA ASN A 170 8.11 11.94 7.77
C ASN A 170 7.30 13.14 8.29
N LEU A 171 7.95 13.96 9.10
CA LEU A 171 7.42 15.20 9.64
C LEU A 171 8.49 16.28 9.50
N THR A 172 8.14 17.41 8.88
CA THR A 172 9.10 18.50 8.66
C THR A 172 8.41 19.86 8.67
N ARG A 173 9.01 20.84 9.36
CA ARG A 173 8.58 22.24 9.27
C ARG A 173 9.08 22.89 7.98
N LEU A 174 8.20 23.62 7.31
CA LEU A 174 8.47 24.32 6.06
C LEU A 174 8.65 25.83 6.30
N GLY A 175 9.67 26.41 5.68
CA GLY A 175 9.96 27.83 5.68
C GLY A 175 10.95 28.29 6.74
N LYS A 176 11.32 29.57 6.67
CA LYS A 176 12.23 30.23 7.62
C LYS A 176 11.49 30.54 8.92
N LEU A 177 12.22 30.50 10.04
CA LEU A 177 11.68 30.94 11.33
C LEU A 177 11.47 32.44 11.31
N ILE A 178 10.26 32.89 11.63
CA ILE A 178 9.88 34.31 11.71
C ILE A 178 9.27 34.54 13.10
N PRO A 179 9.73 35.56 13.86
CA PRO A 179 9.14 35.87 15.17
C PRO A 179 7.62 36.07 15.07
N ASN A 180 6.88 35.59 16.07
CA ASN A 180 5.41 35.65 16.14
C ASN A 180 4.66 34.96 15.00
N ARG A 181 5.32 34.08 14.23
CA ARG A 181 4.66 33.29 13.18
C ARG A 181 5.02 31.83 13.28
N CYS A 182 4.00 30.98 13.36
CA CYS A 182 4.16 29.53 13.30
C CYS A 182 4.53 29.10 11.87
N ARG A 183 5.59 28.31 11.71
CA ARG A 183 5.85 27.60 10.45
C ARG A 183 4.81 26.53 10.22
N ILE A 184 4.72 26.13 8.97
CA ILE A 184 3.82 25.09 8.51
C ILE A 184 4.50 23.75 8.74
N ILE A 185 3.77 22.75 9.23
CA ILE A 185 4.27 21.38 9.32
C ILE A 185 3.74 20.57 8.13
N LYS A 186 4.63 19.93 7.39
CA LYS A 186 4.30 18.90 6.41
C LYS A 186 4.43 17.54 7.07
N VAL A 187 3.40 16.72 6.93
CA VAL A 187 3.37 15.34 7.43
C VAL A 187 3.12 14.42 6.24
N GLU A 188 3.95 13.41 6.08
CA GLU A 188 3.84 12.38 5.03
C GLU A 188 3.35 11.08 5.65
N PHE A 189 2.36 10.46 5.01
CA PHE A 189 1.72 9.23 5.46
C PHE A 189 1.96 8.11 4.46
N ASN A 190 1.96 6.87 4.93
CA ASN A 190 1.97 5.70 4.05
C ASN A 190 0.64 5.48 3.30
N ASN A 191 -0.46 6.08 3.77
CA ASN A 191 -1.80 5.85 3.25
C ASN A 191 -2.55 7.18 3.01
N PRO A 192 -2.97 7.48 1.76
CA PRO A 192 -3.62 8.74 1.43
C PRO A 192 -5.07 8.83 1.97
N ASN A 193 -5.67 7.73 2.41
CA ASN A 193 -6.99 7.76 3.04
C ASN A 193 -6.96 8.40 4.43
N ILE A 194 -5.83 8.31 5.14
CA ILE A 194 -5.60 9.00 6.42
C ILE A 194 -5.71 10.51 6.21
N VAL A 195 -5.03 11.03 5.18
CA VAL A 195 -5.11 12.44 4.78
C VAL A 195 -6.56 12.86 4.52
N LYS A 196 -7.34 12.08 3.76
CA LYS A 196 -8.76 12.39 3.50
C LYS A 196 -9.60 12.45 4.78
N LYS A 197 -9.35 11.56 5.75
CA LYS A 197 -10.06 11.57 7.04
C LYS A 197 -9.68 12.79 7.87
N LEU A 198 -8.39 13.10 7.97
CA LEU A 198 -7.88 14.27 8.69
C LEU A 198 -8.45 15.58 8.14
N ILE A 199 -8.49 15.76 6.82
CA ILE A 199 -9.03 16.98 6.19
C ILE A 199 -10.52 17.19 6.46
N ARG A 200 -11.28 16.10 6.65
CA ARG A 200 -12.72 16.18 6.99
C ARG A 200 -12.95 16.48 8.46
N HIS A 201 -12.00 16.11 9.32
CA HIS A 201 -12.08 16.38 10.74
C HIS A 201 -11.89 17.88 11.01
N ARG A 202 -12.77 18.46 11.82
CA ARG A 202 -12.63 19.86 12.25
C ARG A 202 -11.86 19.92 13.54
N PHE A 203 -10.62 20.38 13.44
CA PHE A 203 -9.80 20.66 14.60
C PHE A 203 -10.25 21.94 15.29
N GLY A 204 -9.93 22.05 16.59
CA GLY A 204 -10.25 23.22 17.40
C GLY A 204 -9.66 24.53 16.88
N ASN A 205 -9.98 25.62 17.55
CA ASN A 205 -9.65 26.97 17.09
C ASN A 205 -8.14 27.14 16.87
N ASN A 206 -7.77 27.58 15.66
CA ASN A 206 -6.42 27.94 15.18
C ASN A 206 -5.54 26.86 14.56
N ILE A 207 -5.91 25.56 14.61
CA ILE A 207 -5.15 24.51 13.91
C ILE A 207 -5.90 24.09 12.66
N PHE A 208 -5.23 24.11 11.51
CA PHE A 208 -5.85 23.81 10.22
C PHE A 208 -5.06 22.74 9.47
N PHE A 209 -5.78 21.70 9.06
CA PHE A 209 -5.27 20.65 8.20
C PHE A 209 -5.69 20.96 6.77
N ASN A 210 -4.72 21.07 5.86
CA ASN A 210 -4.94 21.33 4.44
C ASN A 210 -4.25 20.26 3.60
N THR A 211 -4.78 20.01 2.40
CA THR A 211 -4.14 19.14 1.42
C THR A 211 -2.85 19.79 0.90
N ASP A 212 -1.81 18.99 0.69
CA ASP A 212 -0.62 19.43 -0.03
C ASP A 212 -0.92 19.55 -1.53
N LEU A 213 -0.88 20.77 -2.07
CA LEU A 213 -1.23 21.07 -3.46
C LEU A 213 0.02 21.24 -4.30
N THR A 214 0.00 20.76 -5.55
CA THR A 214 1.05 21.06 -6.54
C THR A 214 1.11 22.54 -6.85
N ARG A 215 2.19 23.01 -7.47
CA ARG A 215 2.33 24.42 -7.86
C ARG A 215 1.22 24.86 -8.82
N LEU A 216 0.85 24.00 -9.78
CA LEU A 216 -0.24 24.26 -10.71
C LEU A 216 -1.59 24.37 -9.97
N GLN A 217 -1.86 23.47 -9.03
CA GLN A 217 -3.07 23.52 -8.20
C GLN A 217 -3.11 24.77 -7.32
N GLN A 218 -1.98 25.17 -6.72
CA GLN A 218 -1.88 26.40 -5.92
C GLN A 218 -2.16 27.64 -6.76
N ASN A 219 -1.55 27.75 -7.94
CA ASN A 219 -1.76 28.86 -8.87
C ASN A 219 -3.23 28.95 -9.29
N ARG A 220 -3.84 27.82 -9.63
CA ARG A 220 -5.28 27.75 -9.97
C ARG A 220 -6.15 28.17 -8.79
N ALA A 221 -5.89 27.66 -7.59
CA ALA A 221 -6.64 28.02 -6.40
C ALA A 221 -6.51 29.51 -6.07
N PHE A 222 -5.31 30.08 -6.25
CA PHE A 222 -5.07 31.51 -6.10
C PHE A 222 -5.84 32.34 -7.12
N ALA A 223 -5.80 31.95 -8.41
CA ALA A 223 -6.53 32.63 -9.48
C ALA A 223 -8.04 32.64 -9.20
N VAL A 224 -8.61 31.51 -8.77
CA VAL A 224 -10.04 31.42 -8.42
C VAL A 224 -10.38 32.32 -7.23
N ARG A 225 -9.53 32.39 -6.19
CA ARG A 225 -9.77 33.30 -5.04
C ARG A 225 -9.65 34.77 -5.44
N LYS A 226 -8.69 35.11 -6.29
CA LYS A 226 -8.51 36.47 -6.83
C LYS A 226 -9.74 36.89 -7.63
N GLU A 227 -10.22 36.02 -8.49
CA GLU A 227 -11.42 36.26 -9.30
C GLU A 227 -12.68 36.36 -8.43
N PHE A 228 -12.83 35.48 -7.43
CA PHE A 228 -13.94 35.55 -6.48
C PHE A 228 -13.98 36.89 -5.75
N LYS A 229 -12.83 37.38 -5.27
CA LYS A 229 -12.71 38.68 -4.62
C LYS A 229 -13.07 39.81 -5.59
N ARG A 230 -12.54 39.79 -6.82
CA ARG A 230 -12.84 40.79 -7.85
C ARG A 230 -14.36 40.91 -8.13
N ARG A 231 -15.05 39.77 -8.32
CA ARG A 231 -16.50 39.75 -8.56
C ARG A 231 -17.28 40.29 -7.36
N ARG A 232 -16.88 39.92 -6.14
CA ARG A 232 -17.46 40.48 -4.89
C ARG A 232 -17.27 41.98 -4.77
N ASP A 233 -16.06 42.47 -5.03
CA ASP A 233 -15.74 43.91 -4.98
C ASP A 233 -16.54 44.70 -6.05
N ASN A 234 -16.92 44.05 -7.16
CA ASN A 234 -17.79 44.61 -8.20
C ASN A 234 -19.30 44.51 -7.89
N GLY A 235 -19.69 44.09 -6.69
CA GLY A 235 -21.10 44.03 -6.26
C GLY A 235 -21.83 42.72 -6.57
N GLU A 236 -21.14 41.70 -7.10
CA GLU A 236 -21.76 40.38 -7.31
C GLU A 236 -21.93 39.65 -5.98
N ASN A 237 -23.15 39.66 -5.43
CA ASN A 237 -23.47 39.08 -4.13
C ASN A 237 -24.01 37.64 -4.19
N ASN A 238 -24.48 37.19 -5.36
CA ASN A 238 -25.04 35.86 -5.62
C ASN A 238 -23.97 34.78 -5.87
N ILE A 239 -22.72 34.99 -5.45
CA ILE A 239 -21.64 34.02 -5.62
C ILE A 239 -21.03 33.57 -4.29
N ARG A 240 -20.61 32.31 -4.25
CA ARG A 240 -19.89 31.70 -3.13
C ARG A 240 -18.75 30.81 -3.62
N LEU A 241 -17.73 30.67 -2.79
CA LEU A 241 -16.62 29.75 -3.04
C LEU A 241 -16.97 28.37 -2.47
N ARG A 242 -17.07 27.34 -3.32
CA ARG A 242 -17.22 25.94 -2.90
C ARG A 242 -15.98 25.13 -3.24
N TYR A 243 -15.64 24.17 -2.39
CA TYR A 243 -14.51 23.28 -2.61
C TYR A 243 -14.99 21.92 -3.11
N TYR A 244 -14.48 21.50 -4.27
CA TYR A 244 -14.75 20.19 -4.86
C TYR A 244 -13.41 19.45 -4.98
N ASN A 245 -13.29 18.30 -4.31
CA ASN A 245 -12.04 17.52 -4.26
C ASN A 245 -10.82 18.38 -3.86
N GLY A 246 -10.98 19.25 -2.87
CA GLY A 246 -9.93 20.15 -2.40
C GLY A 246 -9.68 21.40 -3.26
N MET A 247 -10.30 21.50 -4.44
CA MET A 247 -10.12 22.65 -5.35
C MET A 247 -11.27 23.66 -5.24
N PRO A 248 -10.98 24.96 -5.09
CA PRO A 248 -12.02 25.98 -5.04
C PRO A 248 -12.66 26.19 -6.42
N LYS A 249 -13.97 26.40 -6.43
CA LYS A 249 -14.77 26.85 -7.58
C LYS A 249 -15.73 27.94 -7.12
N ILE A 250 -15.93 28.94 -7.97
CA ILE A 250 -16.97 29.95 -7.77
C ILE A 250 -18.27 29.34 -8.26
N VAL A 251 -19.28 29.32 -7.41
CA VAL A 251 -20.62 28.86 -7.77
C VAL A 251 -21.63 29.96 -7.48
N GLU A 252 -22.65 30.03 -8.32
CA GLU A 252 -23.79 30.90 -8.10
C GLU A 252 -24.71 30.31 -7.01
N THR A 253 -25.29 31.21 -6.23
CA THR A 253 -26.30 30.89 -5.23
C THR A 253 -27.63 31.33 -5.84
N LYS A 254 -28.52 30.37 -6.10
CA LYS A 254 -29.91 30.70 -6.43
C LYS A 254 -30.48 31.39 -5.19
N ASN A 255 -31.08 32.56 -5.35
CA ASN A 255 -31.89 33.15 -4.30
C ASN A 255 -33.08 32.20 -4.11
N GLU A 256 -33.09 31.45 -3.01
CA GLU A 256 -34.29 30.78 -2.51
C GLU A 256 -35.25 31.83 -1.95
#